data_AF-A0A669F7E4-F1
#
_entry.id   AF-A0A669F7E4-F1
#
_cell.length_a   1.000
_cell.length_b   1.000
_cell.length_c   1.000
_cell.angle_alpha   90.00
_cell.angle_beta   90.00
_cell.angle_gamma   90.00
#
_symmetry.space_group_name_H-M   'P 1'
#
loop_
_entity.id
_entity.type
_entity.pdbx_description
1 polymer ?
#
loop_
_entity_poly.entity_id
_entity_poly.type
_entity_poly.pdbx_seq_one_letter_code
_entity_poly.pdbx_strand_id
1 'polypeptide(L)'
;MRRILSTIVLRHICFIGGNLPCRATRIVGLPRVFTSKYCSGTSMDLSNMRKRYRGDLECFEESQLVSLDPIKQFGNWFDEATKCPEIGEPNAMCLATATNDGRPSARMVLLKGYSSEGFRFFTNYESRKGCELESNPHACLVFYWEPLNRQIRIEGTVERIPYQSSCDYFHSRPKSSQIGAVVSRQSTIVPNRDYLRQKNAELEEKYKDTEVPMPDYWGGYIIKPVSIEFWQGQTNRLHDRIVFTKLKDGESELGEFQHAAEGGWVYQRLSP
;
A
#
# COMPACT_ATOMS: atom_id res chain seq x y z
N MET A 1 25.68 -38.61 41.33
CA MET A 1 24.89 -39.01 42.52
C MET A 1 25.01 -37.93 43.60
N ARG A 2 23.94 -37.76 44.36
CA ARG A 2 23.56 -36.69 45.32
C ARG A 2 24.58 -36.31 46.42
N ARG A 3 24.44 -35.07 46.92
CA ARG A 3 24.25 -34.62 48.34
C ARG A 3 24.17 -33.07 48.30
N ILE A 4 23.03 -32.38 48.45
CA ILE A 4 22.10 -32.11 49.59
C ILE A 4 22.74 -31.45 50.81
N LEU A 5 22.26 -30.23 51.12
CA LEU A 5 21.83 -29.62 52.41
C LEU A 5 22.11 -28.09 52.36
N SER A 6 21.41 -27.13 52.97
CA SER A 6 20.05 -26.92 53.50
C SER A 6 20.10 -25.64 54.38
N THR A 7 19.04 -24.82 54.38
CA THR A 7 18.54 -23.93 55.50
C THR A 7 19.41 -22.73 55.96
N ILE A 8 18.95 -21.55 56.41
CA ILE A 8 17.86 -21.08 57.32
C ILE A 8 17.81 -19.50 57.20
N VAL A 9 16.67 -18.81 56.99
CA VAL A 9 15.67 -18.17 57.91
C VAL A 9 16.15 -16.96 58.77
N LEU A 10 15.41 -15.82 58.68
CA LEU A 10 14.99 -14.85 59.75
C LEU A 10 14.29 -13.63 59.06
N ARG A 11 12.98 -13.29 59.19
CA ARG A 11 12.11 -12.80 60.31
C ARG A 11 12.76 -11.66 61.11
N HIS A 12 12.15 -10.51 61.49
CA HIS A 12 10.80 -9.92 61.67
C HIS A 12 11.00 -8.37 61.72
N ILE A 13 10.02 -7.45 61.69
CA ILE A 13 9.22 -6.92 62.83
C ILE A 13 8.34 -5.75 62.31
N CYS A 14 7.16 -5.63 62.91
CA CYS A 14 6.09 -4.65 62.69
C CYS A 14 6.10 -3.53 63.76
N PHE A 15 5.24 -2.51 63.58
CA PHE A 15 4.45 -1.76 64.58
C PHE A 15 4.71 -0.24 64.88
N ILE A 16 3.56 0.48 64.93
CA ILE A 16 3.15 1.76 65.61
C ILE A 16 3.81 3.06 65.09
N GLY A 17 3.14 4.19 64.84
CA GLY A 17 1.77 4.71 65.00
C GLY A 17 1.87 6.23 65.19
N GLY A 18 0.86 7.02 64.81
CA GLY A 18 0.85 8.47 65.07
C GLY A 18 -0.16 9.26 64.26
N ASN A 19 -1.20 9.74 64.93
CA ASN A 19 -2.28 10.59 64.41
C ASN A 19 -1.99 12.09 64.68
N LEU A 20 -2.46 12.95 63.75
CA LEU A 20 -2.85 14.39 63.87
C LEU A 20 -1.77 15.50 63.90
N PRO A 21 -2.08 16.77 63.49
CA PRO A 21 -3.31 17.30 62.91
C PRO A 21 -3.15 18.08 61.58
N CYS A 22 -4.32 18.28 60.97
CA CYS A 22 -4.60 19.13 59.83
C CYS A 22 -4.25 20.62 60.09
N ARG A 23 -3.50 21.25 59.19
CA ARG A 23 -3.55 22.71 58.97
C ARG A 23 -3.59 22.97 57.47
N ALA A 24 -4.78 23.26 56.99
CA ALA A 24 -5.01 23.80 55.67
C ALA A 24 -4.53 25.26 55.66
N THR A 25 -3.47 25.53 54.90
CA THR A 25 -3.15 26.90 54.47
C THR A 25 -3.27 26.92 52.96
N ARG A 26 -4.41 27.40 52.45
CA ARG A 26 -4.59 27.72 51.04
C ARG A 26 -3.63 28.85 50.68
N ILE A 27 -2.56 28.53 49.98
CA ILE A 27 -1.84 29.50 49.16
C ILE A 27 -2.21 29.18 47.72
N VAL A 28 -2.93 30.13 47.12
CA VAL A 28 -3.33 30.12 45.72
C VAL A 28 -2.06 30.25 44.88
N GLY A 29 -1.53 29.10 44.44
CA GLY A 29 -0.45 29.05 43.46
C GLY A 29 -1.03 29.16 42.06
N LEU A 30 -0.62 30.18 41.32
CA LEU A 30 -0.81 30.33 39.87
C LEU A 30 -0.51 29.00 39.15
N PRO A 31 -1.26 28.61 38.10
CA PRO A 31 -0.94 27.41 37.35
C PRO A 31 0.43 27.61 36.71
N ARG A 32 1.43 26.89 37.24
CA ARG A 32 2.69 26.66 36.54
C ARG A 32 2.33 25.96 35.23
N VAL A 33 2.40 26.71 34.13
CA VAL A 33 2.50 26.13 32.80
C VAL A 33 3.76 25.27 32.82
N PHE A 34 3.59 23.96 33.01
CA PHE A 34 4.62 23.00 32.72
C PHE A 34 4.78 23.00 31.20
N THR A 35 5.63 23.89 30.67
CA THR A 35 6.25 23.66 29.38
C THR A 35 7.17 22.46 29.57
N SER A 36 6.60 21.28 29.38
CA SER A 36 7.37 20.06 29.23
C SER A 36 8.15 20.18 27.92
N LYS A 37 9.34 20.76 27.99
CA LYS A 37 10.38 20.62 26.97
C LYS A 37 10.80 19.16 26.97
N TYR A 38 10.02 18.31 26.32
CA TYR A 38 10.50 17.03 25.83
C TYR A 38 11.45 17.30 24.66
N CYS A 39 12.66 17.75 24.97
CA CYS A 39 13.77 17.67 24.03
C CYS A 39 14.42 16.30 24.20
N SER A 40 13.77 15.24 23.72
CA SER A 40 14.49 14.01 23.37
C SER A 40 15.09 14.21 21.98
N GLY A 41 16.41 14.08 21.85
CA GLY A 41 17.21 14.38 20.64
C GLY A 41 16.94 13.52 19.40
N THR A 42 15.71 13.04 19.20
CA THR A 42 15.22 12.30 18.02
C THR A 42 13.85 12.77 17.54
N SER A 43 13.26 13.79 18.18
CA SER A 43 11.97 14.37 17.78
C SER A 43 12.19 15.36 16.62
N MET A 44 11.89 14.92 15.39
CA MET A 44 11.76 15.81 14.24
C MET A 44 10.27 16.15 14.06
N ASP A 45 9.94 17.45 14.14
CA ASP A 45 8.59 17.94 13.86
C ASP A 45 8.41 18.12 12.34
N LEU A 46 7.47 17.37 11.77
CA LEU A 46 7.16 17.38 10.32
C LEU A 46 5.87 18.16 9.99
N SER A 47 5.26 18.82 10.98
CA SER A 47 3.94 19.47 10.85
C SER A 47 3.86 20.52 9.72
N ASN A 48 4.98 21.18 9.41
CA ASN A 48 5.07 22.24 8.42
C ASN A 48 5.44 21.77 7.00
N MET A 49 5.58 20.45 6.75
CA MET A 49 5.95 19.93 5.43
C MET A 49 4.77 19.88 4.43
N ARG A 50 3.55 20.24 4.85
CA ARG A 50 2.36 20.18 3.99
C ARG A 50 2.41 21.28 2.93
N LYS A 51 2.38 20.86 1.66
CA LYS A 51 2.23 21.76 0.51
C LYS A 51 0.79 22.30 0.44
N ARG A 52 0.63 23.49 -0.16
CA ARG A 52 -0.70 23.98 -0.56
C ARG A 52 -1.17 23.19 -1.78
N TYR A 53 -2.47 22.85 -1.79
CA TYR A 53 -3.11 22.10 -2.87
C TYR A 53 -3.80 23.07 -3.83
N ARG A 54 -4.68 22.54 -4.68
CA ARG A 54 -5.67 23.30 -5.45
C ARG A 54 -6.67 24.01 -4.52
N GLY A 55 -7.29 25.10 -4.98
CA GLY A 55 -8.27 25.90 -4.23
C GLY A 55 -9.72 25.52 -4.57
N ASP A 56 -10.70 26.11 -3.87
CA ASP A 56 -12.14 25.76 -3.98
C ASP A 56 -12.72 25.90 -5.41
N LEU A 57 -12.05 26.61 -6.32
CA LEU A 57 -12.45 26.72 -7.74
C LEU A 57 -12.07 25.48 -8.58
N GLU A 58 -11.38 24.51 -7.99
CA GLU A 58 -10.89 23.28 -8.62
C GLU A 58 -11.33 22.03 -7.81
N CYS A 59 -12.53 22.08 -7.21
CA CYS A 59 -13.18 20.91 -6.64
C CYS A 59 -13.29 19.77 -7.66
N PHE A 60 -13.35 18.54 -7.17
CA PHE A 60 -13.69 17.34 -7.95
C PHE A 60 -15.06 16.81 -7.52
N GLU A 61 -16.07 17.31 -8.20
CA GLU A 61 -17.48 16.98 -8.04
C GLU A 61 -17.90 15.81 -8.93
N GLU A 62 -19.05 15.22 -8.61
CA GLU A 62 -19.68 14.14 -9.36
C GLU A 62 -19.95 14.54 -10.81
N SER A 63 -20.28 15.82 -11.03
CA SER A 63 -20.47 16.43 -12.35
C SER A 63 -19.20 16.46 -13.22
N GLN A 64 -18.02 16.32 -12.60
CA GLN A 64 -16.71 16.32 -13.25
C GLN A 64 -16.16 14.91 -13.49
N LEU A 65 -16.92 13.86 -13.13
CA LEU A 65 -16.63 12.51 -13.60
C LEU A 65 -16.77 12.49 -15.13
N VAL A 66 -15.68 12.13 -15.82
CA VAL A 66 -15.69 11.99 -17.27
C VAL A 66 -16.43 10.73 -17.72
N SER A 67 -16.63 9.77 -16.81
CA SER A 67 -17.39 8.56 -17.03
C SER A 67 -17.92 7.99 -15.71
N LEU A 68 -19.08 7.34 -15.79
CA LEU A 68 -19.64 6.53 -14.69
C LEU A 68 -19.14 5.07 -14.73
N ASP A 69 -18.26 4.73 -15.67
CA ASP A 69 -17.42 3.53 -15.60
C ASP A 69 -16.10 3.91 -14.90
N PRO A 70 -15.82 3.37 -13.70
CA PRO A 70 -14.64 3.77 -12.94
C PRO A 70 -13.32 3.37 -13.62
N ILE A 71 -13.32 2.38 -14.52
CA ILE A 71 -12.12 2.00 -15.27
C ILE A 71 -11.83 3.04 -16.36
N LYS A 72 -12.86 3.60 -16.99
CA LYS A 72 -12.70 4.73 -17.93
C LYS A 72 -12.30 6.01 -17.19
N GLN A 73 -12.87 6.27 -16.00
CA GLN A 73 -12.45 7.39 -15.16
C GLN A 73 -10.98 7.27 -14.73
N PHE A 74 -10.53 6.07 -14.35
CA PHE A 74 -9.11 5.78 -14.12
C PHE A 74 -8.28 6.11 -15.37
N GLY A 75 -8.71 5.66 -16.55
CA GLY A 75 -8.01 5.90 -17.80
C GLY A 75 -7.80 7.38 -18.10
N ASN A 76 -8.81 8.22 -17.83
CA ASN A 76 -8.70 9.67 -17.98
C ASN A 76 -7.67 10.29 -17.03
N TRP A 77 -7.73 9.97 -15.73
CA TRP A 77 -6.73 10.50 -14.78
C TRP A 77 -5.32 9.95 -15.06
N PHE A 78 -5.21 8.71 -15.52
CA PHE A 78 -3.95 8.11 -15.90
C PHE A 78 -3.33 8.83 -17.11
N ASP A 79 -4.13 9.13 -18.14
CA ASP A 79 -3.69 9.93 -19.30
C ASP A 79 -3.20 11.32 -18.88
N GLU A 80 -3.91 12.02 -18.00
CA GLU A 80 -3.45 13.30 -17.42
C GLU A 80 -2.11 13.12 -16.69
N ALA A 81 -1.94 12.05 -15.91
CA ALA A 81 -0.69 11.75 -15.22
C ALA A 81 0.46 11.46 -16.21
N THR A 82 0.20 10.79 -17.34
CA THR A 82 1.23 10.56 -18.37
C THR A 82 1.69 11.82 -19.09
N LYS A 83 0.85 12.85 -19.13
CA LYS A 83 1.14 14.14 -19.78
C LYS A 83 1.83 15.13 -18.82
N CYS A 84 1.89 14.82 -17.53
CA CYS A 84 2.51 15.65 -16.51
C CYS A 84 4.04 15.44 -16.49
N PRO A 85 4.85 16.45 -16.84
CA PRO A 85 6.31 16.29 -16.97
C PRO A 85 7.01 16.01 -15.62
N GLU A 86 6.40 16.37 -14.49
CA GLU A 86 6.92 16.12 -13.14
C GLU A 86 6.68 14.68 -12.66
N ILE A 87 5.88 13.89 -13.36
CA ILE A 87 5.59 12.49 -13.01
C ILE A 87 6.48 11.57 -13.82
N GLY A 88 7.49 10.97 -13.17
CA GLY A 88 8.43 10.06 -13.84
C GLY A 88 7.81 8.74 -14.30
N GLU A 89 7.14 8.01 -13.40
CA GLU A 89 6.49 6.73 -13.70
C GLU A 89 5.01 6.77 -13.28
N PRO A 90 4.10 7.27 -14.15
CA PRO A 90 2.67 7.37 -13.83
C PRO A 90 2.02 6.02 -13.49
N ASN A 91 2.58 4.93 -14.01
CA ASN A 91 2.15 3.55 -13.76
C ASN A 91 2.78 2.92 -12.51
N ALA A 92 3.63 3.64 -11.77
CA ALA A 92 4.10 3.19 -10.47
C ALA A 92 2.94 3.19 -9.46
N MET A 93 2.77 2.05 -8.79
CA MET A 93 1.71 1.85 -7.81
C MET A 93 2.25 1.12 -6.59
N CYS A 94 1.76 1.48 -5.42
CA CYS A 94 1.98 0.69 -4.20
C CYS A 94 0.99 -0.48 -4.21
N LEU A 95 1.49 -1.70 -4.14
CA LEU A 95 0.70 -2.91 -3.99
C LEU A 95 0.78 -3.38 -2.54
N ALA A 96 -0.36 -3.38 -1.86
CA ALA A 96 -0.54 -3.96 -0.54
C ALA A 96 -1.18 -5.36 -0.64
N THR A 97 -0.59 -6.31 0.08
CA THR A 97 -1.04 -7.70 0.22
C THR A 97 -0.98 -8.08 1.70
N ALA A 98 -1.57 -9.21 2.10
CA ALA A 98 -1.51 -9.67 3.48
C ALA A 98 -1.48 -11.20 3.55
N THR A 99 -0.88 -11.73 4.61
CA THR A 99 -1.01 -13.14 4.96
C THR A 99 -2.44 -13.48 5.41
N ASN A 100 -2.78 -14.77 5.46
CA ASN A 100 -4.09 -15.24 5.94
C ASN A 100 -4.40 -14.88 7.41
N ASP A 101 -3.38 -14.64 8.25
CA ASP A 101 -3.55 -14.14 9.62
C ASP A 101 -3.64 -12.61 9.69
N GLY A 102 -3.76 -11.92 8.55
CA GLY A 102 -4.00 -10.48 8.49
C GLY A 102 -2.76 -9.62 8.70
N ARG A 103 -1.54 -10.12 8.41
CA ARG A 103 -0.32 -9.31 8.49
C ARG A 103 -0.04 -8.64 7.14
N PRO A 104 -0.19 -7.31 7.03
CA PRO A 104 -0.03 -6.63 5.76
C PRO A 104 1.46 -6.48 5.37
N SER A 105 1.69 -6.38 4.07
CA SER A 105 2.95 -5.97 3.49
C SER A 105 2.73 -5.16 2.22
N ALA A 106 3.62 -4.21 1.94
CA ALA A 106 3.46 -3.30 0.81
C ALA A 106 4.80 -3.05 0.10
N ARG A 107 4.73 -2.77 -1.20
CA ARG A 107 5.89 -2.42 -2.04
C ARG A 107 5.43 -1.73 -3.33
N MET A 108 6.34 -1.01 -3.98
CA MET A 108 6.10 -0.47 -5.31
C MET A 108 6.19 -1.56 -6.38
N VAL A 109 5.27 -1.52 -7.33
CA VAL A 109 5.26 -2.30 -8.57
C VAL A 109 4.81 -1.39 -9.72
N LEU A 110 4.96 -1.85 -10.96
CA LEU A 110 4.49 -1.12 -12.13
C LEU A 110 3.23 -1.78 -12.69
N LEU A 111 2.19 -0.99 -12.95
CA LEU A 111 1.05 -1.39 -13.76
C LEU A 111 1.54 -1.64 -15.19
N LYS A 112 1.17 -2.81 -15.75
CA LYS A 112 1.57 -3.25 -17.09
C LYS A 112 0.39 -3.41 -18.06
N GLY A 113 -0.80 -3.03 -17.63
CA GLY A 113 -1.99 -2.95 -18.47
C GLY A 113 -3.24 -2.89 -17.60
N TYR A 114 -4.30 -2.33 -18.13
CA TYR A 114 -5.63 -2.39 -17.52
C TYR A 114 -6.68 -2.53 -18.61
N SER A 115 -7.81 -3.13 -18.28
CA SER A 115 -8.98 -3.30 -19.14
C SER A 115 -10.23 -3.40 -18.27
N SER A 116 -11.40 -3.62 -18.87
CA SER A 116 -12.63 -3.92 -18.13
C SER A 116 -12.50 -5.13 -17.18
N GLU A 117 -11.54 -6.02 -17.44
CA GLU A 117 -11.25 -7.19 -16.59
C GLU A 117 -10.46 -6.83 -15.32
N GLY A 118 -9.73 -5.71 -15.31
CA GLY A 118 -8.95 -5.28 -14.15
C GLY A 118 -7.53 -4.80 -14.47
N PHE A 119 -6.67 -4.82 -13.44
CA PHE A 119 -5.35 -4.19 -13.44
C PHE A 119 -4.23 -5.24 -13.38
N ARG A 120 -3.34 -5.26 -14.39
CA ARG A 120 -2.31 -6.28 -14.56
C ARG A 120 -0.94 -5.81 -14.11
N PHE A 121 -0.22 -6.68 -13.39
CA PHE A 121 1.18 -6.51 -13.03
C PHE A 121 1.91 -7.86 -13.07
N PHE A 122 3.23 -7.83 -13.13
CA PHE A 122 4.06 -9.04 -13.26
C PHE A 122 5.06 -9.15 -12.12
N THR A 123 5.29 -10.37 -11.65
CA THR A 123 6.16 -10.63 -10.51
C THR A 123 6.68 -12.07 -10.49
N ASN A 124 7.48 -12.38 -9.47
CA ASN A 124 7.88 -13.74 -9.15
C ASN A 124 6.87 -14.31 -8.12
N TYR A 125 6.24 -15.43 -8.46
CA TYR A 125 5.23 -16.13 -7.64
C TYR A 125 5.79 -16.66 -6.32
N GLU A 126 7.09 -16.93 -6.23
CA GLU A 126 7.78 -17.34 -5.00
C GLU A 126 8.22 -16.14 -4.13
N SER A 127 8.04 -14.90 -4.60
CA SER A 127 8.32 -13.73 -3.77
C SER A 127 7.33 -13.63 -2.61
N ARG A 128 7.67 -12.85 -1.57
CA ARG A 128 6.77 -12.63 -0.41
C ARG A 128 5.34 -12.25 -0.85
N LYS A 129 5.22 -11.35 -1.84
CA LYS A 129 3.90 -10.93 -2.35
C LYS A 129 3.19 -12.03 -3.13
N GLY A 130 3.93 -12.85 -3.87
CA GLY A 130 3.38 -13.99 -4.59
C GLY A 130 2.81 -15.00 -3.61
N CYS A 131 3.59 -15.42 -2.61
CA CYS A 131 3.11 -16.32 -1.55
C CYS A 131 1.89 -15.77 -0.79
N GLU A 132 1.87 -14.46 -0.47
CA GLU A 132 0.71 -13.82 0.13
C GLU A 132 -0.51 -13.89 -0.81
N LEU A 133 -0.37 -13.57 -2.10
CA LEU A 133 -1.47 -13.61 -3.08
C LEU A 133 -2.00 -15.02 -3.38
N GLU A 134 -1.14 -16.04 -3.35
CA GLU A 134 -1.57 -17.43 -3.52
C GLU A 134 -2.38 -17.94 -2.32
N SER A 135 -2.04 -17.48 -1.11
CA SER A 135 -2.72 -17.92 0.11
C SER A 135 -3.95 -17.05 0.44
N ASN A 136 -3.90 -15.77 0.07
CA ASN A 136 -4.90 -14.74 0.32
C ASN A 136 -5.08 -13.89 -0.96
N PRO A 137 -6.02 -14.23 -1.86
CA PRO A 137 -6.15 -13.61 -3.19
C PRO A 137 -6.86 -12.24 -3.13
N HIS A 138 -6.44 -11.38 -2.21
CA HIS A 138 -6.95 -10.02 -2.02
C HIS A 138 -5.80 -9.02 -2.04
N ALA A 139 -6.00 -7.88 -2.71
CA ALA A 139 -5.01 -6.83 -2.79
C ALA A 139 -5.62 -5.44 -2.85
N CYS A 140 -4.80 -4.46 -2.48
CA CYS A 140 -5.07 -3.03 -2.64
C CYS A 140 -3.94 -2.38 -3.44
N LEU A 141 -4.30 -1.55 -4.42
CA LEU A 141 -3.39 -0.69 -5.17
C LEU A 141 -3.57 0.75 -4.74
N VAL A 142 -2.46 1.49 -4.67
CA VAL A 142 -2.47 2.95 -4.50
C VAL A 142 -1.61 3.59 -5.57
N PHE A 143 -2.22 4.44 -6.39
CA PHE A 143 -1.53 5.41 -7.23
C PHE A 143 -1.49 6.75 -6.48
N TYR A 144 -0.32 7.40 -6.46
CA TYR A 144 -0.19 8.72 -5.88
C TYR A 144 0.61 9.62 -6.81
N TRP A 145 -0.08 10.57 -7.43
CA TRP A 145 0.48 11.54 -8.36
C TRP A 145 0.59 12.88 -7.65
N GLU A 146 1.71 13.05 -6.94
CA GLU A 146 1.96 14.23 -6.11
C GLU A 146 1.80 15.56 -6.88
N PRO A 147 2.33 15.74 -8.10
CA PRO A 147 2.17 16.99 -8.84
C PRO A 147 0.71 17.35 -9.16
N LEU A 148 -0.15 16.34 -9.32
CA LEU A 148 -1.59 16.51 -9.60
C LEU A 148 -2.43 16.58 -8.31
N ASN A 149 -1.83 16.26 -7.17
CA ASN A 149 -2.51 16.12 -5.89
C ASN A 149 -3.65 15.09 -5.97
N ARG A 150 -3.40 13.98 -6.65
CA ARG A 150 -4.39 12.91 -6.86
C ARG A 150 -3.92 11.60 -6.30
N GLN A 151 -4.89 10.85 -5.78
CA GLN A 151 -4.70 9.48 -5.37
C GLN A 151 -5.83 8.63 -5.96
N ILE A 152 -5.47 7.42 -6.37
CA ILE A 152 -6.46 6.38 -6.71
C ILE A 152 -6.18 5.17 -5.82
N ARG A 153 -7.23 4.65 -5.16
CA ARG A 153 -7.18 3.37 -4.46
C ARG A 153 -8.03 2.36 -5.22
N ILE A 154 -7.51 1.16 -5.43
CA ILE A 154 -8.25 0.06 -6.06
C ILE A 154 -8.15 -1.16 -5.15
N GLU A 155 -9.29 -1.72 -4.76
CA GLU A 155 -9.37 -2.94 -3.96
C GLU A 155 -10.04 -4.03 -4.79
N GLY A 156 -9.55 -5.27 -4.69
CA GLY A 156 -10.00 -6.33 -5.56
C GLY A 156 -9.53 -7.72 -5.18
N THR A 157 -10.11 -8.71 -5.86
CA THR A 157 -9.60 -10.08 -5.86
C THR A 157 -8.49 -10.22 -6.89
N VAL A 158 -7.58 -11.16 -6.66
CA VAL A 158 -6.39 -11.36 -7.51
C VAL A 158 -6.41 -12.74 -8.12
N GLU A 159 -6.13 -12.81 -9.41
CA GLU A 159 -6.00 -14.07 -10.16
C GLU A 159 -4.70 -14.07 -10.97
N ARG A 160 -4.10 -15.25 -11.15
CA ARG A 160 -3.02 -15.40 -12.13
C ARG A 160 -3.59 -15.22 -13.53
N ILE A 161 -2.85 -14.52 -14.40
CA ILE A 161 -3.20 -14.48 -15.82
C ILE A 161 -2.80 -15.81 -16.49
N PRO A 162 -3.35 -16.13 -17.68
CA PRO A 162 -2.95 -17.33 -18.41
C PRO A 162 -1.44 -17.41 -18.64
N TYR A 163 -0.88 -18.62 -18.59
CA TYR A 163 0.55 -18.86 -18.79
C TYR A 163 1.06 -18.26 -20.09
N GLN A 164 0.32 -18.46 -21.20
CA GLN A 164 0.69 -17.91 -22.49
C GLN A 164 0.78 -16.37 -22.47
N SER A 165 -0.17 -15.69 -21.83
CA SER A 165 -0.12 -14.23 -21.66
C SER A 165 1.09 -13.77 -20.84
N SER A 166 1.54 -14.60 -19.88
CA SER A 166 2.78 -14.34 -19.15
C SER A 166 4.01 -14.52 -20.05
N CYS A 167 4.06 -15.58 -20.87
CA CYS A 167 5.12 -15.79 -21.85
C CYS A 167 5.20 -14.62 -22.84
N ASP A 168 4.09 -14.28 -23.48
CA ASP A 168 4.05 -13.21 -24.49
C ASP A 168 4.59 -11.90 -23.91
N TYR A 169 4.17 -11.56 -22.69
CA TYR A 169 4.70 -10.38 -22.01
C TYR A 169 6.18 -10.53 -21.63
N PHE A 170 6.62 -11.69 -21.11
CA PHE A 170 8.03 -11.94 -20.78
C PHE A 170 8.95 -11.71 -21.96
N HIS A 171 8.62 -12.30 -23.11
CA HIS A 171 9.41 -12.23 -24.34
C HIS A 171 9.34 -10.84 -25.01
N SER A 172 8.32 -10.02 -24.71
CA SER A 172 8.26 -8.61 -25.15
C SER A 172 9.25 -7.69 -24.42
N ARG A 173 9.76 -8.11 -23.24
CA ARG A 173 10.66 -7.28 -22.41
C ARG A 173 12.07 -7.27 -22.99
N PRO A 174 12.89 -6.23 -22.73
CA PRO A 174 14.30 -6.24 -23.08
C PRO A 174 15.00 -7.49 -22.54
N LYS A 175 15.94 -8.05 -23.31
CA LYS A 175 16.66 -9.29 -22.93
C LYS A 175 17.32 -9.22 -21.56
N SER A 176 17.87 -8.06 -21.18
CA SER A 176 18.42 -7.81 -19.84
C SER A 176 17.36 -7.92 -18.73
N SER A 177 16.12 -7.49 -18.99
CA SER A 177 14.99 -7.63 -18.07
C SER A 177 14.50 -9.07 -17.93
N GLN A 178 14.58 -9.86 -19.00
CA GLN A 178 14.31 -11.29 -18.98
C GLN A 178 15.37 -12.00 -18.13
N ILE A 179 16.65 -11.77 -18.42
CA ILE A 179 17.78 -12.33 -17.66
C ILE A 179 17.70 -11.96 -16.18
N GLY A 180 17.44 -10.69 -15.86
CA GLY A 180 17.30 -10.24 -14.48
C GLY A 180 16.18 -10.96 -13.70
N ALA A 181 15.11 -11.39 -14.38
CA ALA A 181 14.05 -12.20 -13.76
C ALA A 181 14.50 -13.65 -13.49
N VAL A 182 15.42 -14.20 -14.28
CA VAL A 182 16.02 -15.52 -14.06
C VAL A 182 17.11 -15.48 -12.98
N VAL A 183 17.92 -14.41 -12.93
CA VAL A 183 18.96 -14.22 -11.91
C VAL A 183 18.37 -14.16 -10.51
N SER A 184 17.24 -13.48 -10.37
CA SER A 184 16.66 -13.12 -9.07
C SER A 184 15.50 -14.03 -8.71
N ARG A 185 15.76 -15.04 -7.87
CA ARG A 185 14.71 -15.65 -7.03
C ARG A 185 14.26 -14.62 -6.01
N GLN A 186 13.32 -13.78 -6.43
CA GLN A 186 12.98 -12.53 -5.75
C GLN A 186 12.60 -12.79 -4.28
N SER A 187 13.14 -11.97 -3.37
CA SER A 187 12.93 -12.06 -1.92
C SER A 187 13.62 -13.24 -1.20
N THR A 188 14.49 -13.98 -1.87
CA THR A 188 15.38 -14.97 -1.21
C THR A 188 16.69 -14.33 -0.73
N ILE A 189 17.32 -14.94 0.28
CA ILE A 189 18.59 -14.46 0.85
C ILE A 189 19.72 -14.75 -0.14
N VAL A 190 20.56 -13.75 -0.39
CA VAL A 190 21.80 -13.85 -1.18
C VAL A 190 22.98 -13.32 -0.36
N PRO A 191 24.21 -13.82 -0.59
CA PRO A 191 25.35 -13.44 0.27
C PRO A 191 25.77 -11.98 0.11
N ASN A 192 25.70 -11.42 -1.10
CA ASN A 192 26.07 -10.03 -1.39
C ASN A 192 25.61 -9.62 -2.80
N ARG A 193 25.90 -8.36 -3.18
CA ARG A 193 25.61 -7.81 -4.51
C ARG A 193 26.44 -8.47 -5.62
N ASP A 194 27.67 -8.86 -5.36
CA ASP A 194 28.56 -9.42 -6.38
C ASP A 194 28.11 -10.81 -6.84
N TYR A 195 27.49 -11.59 -5.94
CA TYR A 195 26.79 -12.83 -6.31
C TYR A 195 25.75 -12.62 -7.42
N LEU A 196 24.93 -11.56 -7.32
CA LEU A 196 23.94 -11.23 -8.35
C LEU A 196 24.59 -10.79 -9.66
N ARG A 197 25.67 -10.00 -9.60
CA ARG A 197 26.41 -9.55 -10.79
C ARG A 197 27.03 -10.72 -11.53
N GLN A 198 27.66 -11.64 -10.80
CA GLN A 198 28.27 -12.83 -11.37
C GLN A 198 27.21 -13.72 -12.04
N LYS A 199 26.09 -13.99 -11.34
CA LYS A 199 24.98 -14.77 -11.91
C LYS A 199 24.36 -14.10 -13.14
N ASN A 200 24.27 -12.77 -13.16
CA ASN A 200 23.79 -12.04 -14.32
C ASN A 200 24.74 -12.19 -15.52
N ALA A 201 26.04 -12.00 -15.33
CA ALA A 201 27.04 -12.16 -16.39
C ALA A 201 27.09 -13.61 -16.93
N GLU A 202 26.99 -14.62 -16.06
CA GLU A 202 26.89 -16.03 -16.45
C GLU A 202 25.67 -16.29 -17.36
N LEU A 203 24.51 -15.70 -17.03
CA LEU A 203 23.29 -15.86 -17.82
C LEU A 203 23.26 -15.01 -19.08
N GLU A 204 23.89 -13.83 -19.09
CA GLU A 204 24.10 -13.02 -20.29
C GLU A 204 24.91 -13.76 -21.33
N GLU A 205 26.01 -14.42 -20.93
CA GLU A 205 26.80 -15.23 -21.85
C GLU A 205 26.04 -16.48 -22.28
N LYS A 206 25.41 -17.21 -21.33
CA LYS A 206 24.63 -18.41 -21.64
C LYS A 206 23.52 -18.14 -22.65
N TYR A 207 22.82 -17.01 -22.51
CA TYR A 207 21.69 -16.66 -23.36
C TYR A 207 22.06 -15.67 -24.46
N LYS A 208 23.33 -15.41 -24.75
CA LYS A 208 23.76 -14.38 -25.72
C LYS A 208 23.07 -14.51 -27.08
N ASP A 209 23.11 -15.71 -27.65
CA ASP A 209 22.56 -16.03 -28.97
C ASP A 209 21.32 -16.94 -28.91
N THR A 210 20.78 -17.15 -27.71
CA THR A 210 19.58 -17.98 -27.48
C THR A 210 18.47 -17.18 -26.81
N GLU A 211 17.26 -17.71 -26.86
CA GLU A 211 16.12 -17.17 -26.16
C GLU A 211 16.19 -17.51 -24.66
N VAL A 212 15.79 -16.56 -23.81
CA VAL A 212 15.68 -16.78 -22.38
C VAL A 212 14.33 -17.45 -22.11
N PRO A 213 14.29 -18.68 -21.58
CA PRO A 213 13.02 -19.28 -21.21
C PRO A 213 12.40 -18.52 -20.02
N MET A 214 11.09 -18.29 -20.06
CA MET A 214 10.37 -17.76 -18.91
C MET A 214 10.42 -18.78 -17.76
N PRO A 215 10.88 -18.41 -16.54
CA PRO A 215 10.85 -19.32 -15.41
C PRO A 215 9.43 -19.64 -14.94
N ASP A 216 9.19 -20.88 -14.48
CA ASP A 216 7.87 -21.33 -13.98
C ASP A 216 7.36 -20.52 -12.78
N TYR A 217 8.29 -19.93 -12.01
CA TYR A 217 7.99 -19.07 -10.87
C TYR A 217 7.75 -17.60 -11.27
N TRP A 218 7.67 -17.27 -12.55
CA TRP A 218 7.46 -15.91 -13.02
C TRP A 218 6.16 -15.80 -13.83
N GLY A 219 5.42 -14.71 -13.63
CA GLY A 219 4.28 -14.39 -14.48
C GLY A 219 3.44 -13.23 -13.97
N GLY A 220 2.23 -13.12 -14.50
CA GLY A 220 1.33 -12.00 -14.24
C GLY A 220 0.18 -12.32 -13.29
N TYR A 221 -0.25 -11.29 -12.58
CA TYR A 221 -1.53 -11.27 -11.88
C TYR A 221 -2.44 -10.19 -12.49
N ILE A 222 -3.74 -10.41 -12.41
CA ILE A 222 -4.78 -9.41 -12.65
C ILE A 222 -5.57 -9.17 -11.35
N ILE A 223 -5.77 -7.90 -11.00
CA ILE A 223 -6.63 -7.50 -9.90
C ILE A 223 -7.98 -7.10 -10.48
N LYS A 224 -9.01 -7.87 -10.12
CA LYS A 224 -10.41 -7.60 -10.48
C LYS A 224 -11.00 -6.61 -9.47
N PRO A 225 -11.28 -5.36 -9.86
CA PRO A 225 -11.68 -4.33 -8.91
C PRO A 225 -13.09 -4.60 -8.38
N VAL A 226 -13.25 -4.49 -7.07
CA VAL A 226 -14.55 -4.45 -6.37
C VAL A 226 -14.83 -3.06 -5.79
N SER A 227 -13.78 -2.24 -5.62
CA SER A 227 -13.86 -0.85 -5.18
C SER A 227 -12.77 -0.01 -5.87
N ILE A 228 -13.12 1.20 -6.30
CA ILE A 228 -12.18 2.19 -6.85
C ILE A 228 -12.51 3.55 -6.24
N GLU A 229 -11.57 4.14 -5.49
CA GLU A 229 -11.69 5.48 -4.91
C GLU A 229 -10.83 6.48 -5.67
N PHE A 230 -11.44 7.61 -6.05
CA PHE A 230 -10.79 8.77 -6.61
C PHE A 230 -10.69 9.86 -5.56
N TRP A 231 -9.47 10.26 -5.23
CA TRP A 231 -9.17 11.29 -4.25
C TRP A 231 -8.49 12.48 -4.92
N GLN A 232 -9.02 13.68 -4.67
CA GLN A 232 -8.43 14.95 -5.12
C GLN A 232 -8.11 15.84 -3.91
N GLY A 233 -6.86 16.27 -3.83
CA GLY A 233 -6.36 17.13 -2.76
C GLY A 233 -6.91 18.55 -2.87
N GLN A 234 -7.35 19.10 -1.73
CA GLN A 234 -7.93 20.44 -1.58
C GLN A 234 -7.23 21.20 -0.45
N THR A 235 -7.02 22.51 -0.65
CA THR A 235 -6.24 23.35 0.28
C THR A 235 -6.92 23.48 1.64
N ASN A 236 -8.25 23.58 1.64
CA ASN A 236 -9.09 23.75 2.84
C ASN A 236 -9.25 22.46 3.66
N ARG A 237 -8.64 21.33 3.24
CA ARG A 237 -8.71 19.98 3.85
C ARG A 237 -10.03 19.24 3.61
N LEU A 238 -10.98 19.83 2.91
CA LEU A 238 -12.20 19.17 2.45
C LEU A 238 -11.90 18.39 1.17
N HIS A 239 -11.12 17.32 1.30
CA HIS A 239 -10.70 16.50 0.16
C HIS A 239 -11.89 15.86 -0.54
N ASP A 240 -11.87 15.85 -1.87
CA ASP A 240 -12.89 15.19 -2.65
C ASP A 240 -12.61 13.71 -2.72
N ARG A 241 -13.61 12.90 -2.38
CA ARG A 241 -13.52 11.44 -2.37
C ARG A 241 -14.77 10.86 -3.00
N ILE A 242 -14.65 10.38 -4.23
CA ILE A 242 -15.71 9.65 -4.91
C ILE A 242 -15.28 8.18 -4.99
N VAL A 243 -16.06 7.30 -4.37
CA VAL A 243 -15.80 5.86 -4.36
C VAL A 243 -16.83 5.14 -5.21
N PHE A 244 -16.36 4.26 -6.09
CA PHE A 244 -17.14 3.31 -6.85
C PHE A 244 -17.04 1.95 -6.19
N THR A 245 -18.16 1.24 -6.03
CA THR A 245 -18.20 -0.13 -5.50
C THR A 245 -19.11 -1.02 -6.34
N LYS A 246 -18.84 -2.32 -6.37
CA LYS A 246 -19.79 -3.31 -6.87
C LYS A 246 -20.85 -3.58 -5.79
N LEU A 247 -22.11 -3.65 -6.18
CA LEU A 247 -23.17 -4.16 -5.31
C LEU A 247 -22.89 -5.62 -4.95
N LYS A 248 -23.21 -6.02 -3.73
CA LYS A 248 -23.11 -7.43 -3.33
C LYS A 248 -24.23 -8.23 -3.97
N ASP A 249 -23.99 -9.53 -4.17
CA ASP A 249 -25.01 -10.45 -4.66
C ASP A 249 -26.25 -10.40 -3.74
N GLY A 250 -27.39 -10.01 -4.30
CA GLY A 250 -28.66 -9.88 -3.59
C GLY A 250 -29.00 -8.46 -3.10
N GLU A 251 -28.12 -7.48 -3.26
CA GLU A 251 -28.44 -6.06 -3.03
C GLU A 251 -29.06 -5.48 -4.31
N SER A 252 -30.36 -5.14 -4.27
CA SER A 252 -31.09 -4.54 -5.38
C SER A 252 -31.44 -3.06 -5.16
N GLU A 253 -31.37 -2.59 -3.92
CA GLU A 253 -31.74 -1.22 -3.56
C GLU A 253 -30.48 -0.40 -3.24
N LEU A 254 -30.43 0.82 -3.79
CA LEU A 254 -29.36 1.76 -3.51
C LEU A 254 -29.59 2.40 -2.14
N GLY A 255 -28.51 2.59 -1.38
CA GLY A 255 -28.55 3.41 -0.17
C GLY A 255 -28.87 4.88 -0.46
N GLU A 256 -29.25 5.63 0.57
CA GLU A 256 -29.71 7.04 0.49
C GLU A 256 -28.77 7.97 -0.30
N PHE A 257 -27.46 7.75 -0.19
CA PHE A 257 -26.42 8.56 -0.84
C PHE A 257 -25.68 7.82 -1.97
N GLN A 258 -26.23 6.70 -2.44
CA GLN A 258 -25.65 5.92 -3.53
C GLN A 258 -26.30 6.29 -4.86
N HIS A 259 -25.48 6.36 -5.89
CA HIS A 259 -25.88 6.65 -7.25
C HIS A 259 -25.50 5.48 -8.15
N ALA A 260 -26.37 5.15 -9.10
CA ALA A 260 -26.09 4.13 -10.10
C ALA A 260 -24.95 4.60 -11.04
N ALA A 261 -24.08 3.66 -11.42
CA ALA A 261 -23.01 3.85 -12.38
C ALA A 261 -23.04 2.77 -13.49
N GLU A 262 -22.18 2.89 -14.49
CA GLU A 262 -22.14 1.94 -15.62
C GLU A 262 -21.70 0.54 -15.15
N GLY A 263 -22.15 -0.52 -15.83
CA GLY A 263 -21.61 -1.87 -15.63
C GLY A 263 -21.87 -2.49 -14.24
N GLY A 264 -22.96 -2.12 -13.57
CA GLY A 264 -23.32 -2.65 -12.24
C GLY A 264 -22.47 -2.08 -11.10
N TRP A 265 -21.81 -0.94 -11.34
CA TRP A 265 -21.17 -0.16 -10.30
C TRP A 265 -22.19 0.79 -9.65
N VAL A 266 -21.91 1.17 -8.42
CA VAL A 266 -22.54 2.31 -7.74
C VAL A 266 -21.45 3.23 -7.23
N TYR A 267 -21.76 4.50 -7.05
CA TYR A 267 -20.81 5.45 -6.49
C TYR A 267 -21.45 6.37 -5.45
N GLN A 268 -20.60 6.91 -4.59
CA GLN A 268 -20.98 7.80 -3.50
C GLN A 268 -19.79 8.67 -3.09
N ARG A 269 -20.09 9.80 -2.44
CA ARG A 269 -19.08 10.66 -1.82
C ARG A 269 -18.72 10.17 -0.43
N LEU A 270 -17.44 10.22 -0.08
CA LEU A 270 -16.96 9.99 1.28
C LEU A 270 -16.49 11.31 1.92
N SER A 271 -16.64 11.41 3.23
CA SER A 271 -16.00 12.49 3.98
C SER A 271 -14.46 12.34 3.91
N PRO A 272 -13.71 13.45 3.87
CA PRO A 272 -12.25 13.43 3.91
C PRO A 272 -11.67 12.92 5.23
#